data_AF-A0A938VRT4-F1
#
_entry.id   AF-A0A938VRT4-F1
#
_cell.length_a   1.000
_cell.length_b   1.000
_cell.length_c   1.000
_cell.angle_alpha   90.00
_cell.angle_beta   90.00
_cell.angle_gamma   90.00
#
_symmetry.space_group_name_H-M   'P 1'
#
loop_
_entity.id
_entity.type
_entity.pdbx_description
1 polymer ?
#
loop_
_entity_poly.entity_id
_entity_poly.type
_entity_poly.pdbx_seq_one_letter_code
_entity_poly.pdbx_strand_id
1 'polypeptide(L)'
;MLYGLTRATAEQLLLGMSGLTAGTFDELAQSAVGKLANMISGRAATLLEALDYAADITPPILIIGRGARISSAADRHKYAEIDTPHDPILIDIGIND
;
A
#
# COMPACT_ATOMS: atom_id res chain seq x y z
N MET A 1 -6.07 -6.24 -1.17
CA MET A 1 -5.35 -5.55 -0.09
C MET A 1 -5.54 -4.06 -0.24
N LEU A 2 -5.65 -3.33 0.86
CA LEU A 2 -5.71 -1.87 0.90
C LEU A 2 -4.52 -1.33 1.70
N TYR A 3 -3.92 -0.25 1.21
CA TYR A 3 -2.80 0.43 1.86
C TYR A 3 -3.25 1.85 2.25
N GLY A 4 -3.11 2.19 3.52
CA GLY A 4 -3.41 3.51 4.07
C GLY A 4 -2.13 4.19 4.54
N LEU A 5 -1.93 5.45 4.15
CA LEU A 5 -0.79 6.25 4.58
C LEU A 5 -1.13 7.74 4.52
N THR A 6 -0.45 8.54 5.32
CA THR A 6 -0.58 10.01 5.25
C THR A 6 0.31 10.57 4.15
N ARG A 7 0.03 11.82 3.77
CA ARG A 7 0.83 12.52 2.76
C ARG A 7 2.30 12.67 3.18
N ALA A 8 2.55 12.92 4.47
CA ALA A 8 3.92 13.02 4.99
C ALA A 8 4.69 11.71 4.82
N THR A 9 4.07 10.58 5.16
CA THR A 9 4.66 9.24 4.95
C THR A 9 4.89 8.96 3.46
N ALA A 10 3.97 9.37 2.59
CA ALA A 10 4.12 9.19 1.14
C ALA A 10 5.29 10.01 0.53
N GLU A 11 5.48 11.25 0.98
CA GLU A 11 6.61 12.10 0.56
C GLU A 11 7.95 11.55 1.10
N GLN A 12 7.96 11.01 2.32
CA GLN A 12 9.14 10.33 2.88
C GLN A 12 9.49 9.04 2.11
N LEU A 13 8.49 8.26 1.69
CA LEU A 13 8.70 7.09 0.85
C LEU A 13 9.35 7.46 -0.48
N LEU A 14 8.89 8.54 -1.12
CA LEU A 14 9.53 9.04 -2.34
C LEU A 14 10.99 9.39 -2.09
N LEU A 15 11.28 10.13 -1.02
CA LEU A 15 12.65 10.51 -0.66
C LEU A 15 13.53 9.28 -0.44
N GLY A 16 13.03 8.27 0.29
CA GLY A 16 13.76 7.03 0.54
C GLY A 16 13.98 6.16 -0.70
N MET A 17 13.03 6.14 -1.63
CA MET A 17 13.10 5.30 -2.84
C MET A 17 13.89 5.95 -3.98
N SER A 18 13.87 7.28 -4.09
CA SER A 18 14.41 8.00 -5.26
C SER A 18 15.51 9.02 -4.92
N GLY A 19 15.66 9.38 -3.64
CA GLY A 19 16.52 10.48 -3.21
C GLY A 19 15.95 11.88 -3.53
N LEU A 20 14.73 11.96 -4.05
CA LEU A 20 14.09 13.20 -4.47
C LEU A 20 13.07 13.66 -3.42
N THR A 21 13.06 14.95 -3.14
CA THR A 21 11.99 15.59 -2.38
C THR A 21 10.95 16.12 -3.36
N ALA A 22 9.68 15.77 -3.19
CA ALA A 22 8.63 16.44 -3.93
C ALA A 22 8.14 17.66 -3.13
N GLY A 23 8.12 18.84 -3.76
CA GLY A 23 7.52 20.04 -3.16
C GLY A 23 5.99 19.96 -3.08
N THR A 24 5.39 19.05 -3.85
CA THR A 24 3.97 18.71 -3.88
C THR A 24 3.80 17.20 -4.05
N PHE A 25 2.64 16.63 -3.70
CA PHE A 25 2.37 15.21 -3.98
C PHE A 25 2.03 15.01 -5.47
N ASP A 26 3.07 15.14 -6.30
CA ASP A 26 3.02 15.09 -7.76
C ASP A 26 2.98 13.64 -8.28
N GLU A 27 2.98 13.49 -9.60
CA GLU A 27 2.94 12.18 -10.27
C GLU A 27 4.09 11.27 -9.84
N LEU A 28 5.25 11.83 -9.49
CA LEU A 28 6.40 11.05 -9.07
C LEU A 28 6.18 10.46 -7.67
N ALA A 29 5.69 11.27 -6.73
CA ALA A 29 5.32 10.80 -5.40
C ALA A 29 4.20 9.74 -5.46
N GLN A 30 3.19 9.98 -6.31
CA GLN A 30 2.10 9.03 -6.56
C GLN A 30 2.62 7.71 -7.15
N SER A 31 3.56 7.77 -8.09
CA SER A 31 4.20 6.60 -8.69
C SER A 31 5.00 5.80 -7.66
N ALA A 32 5.73 6.46 -6.76
CA ALA A 32 6.48 5.80 -5.70
C ALA A 32 5.56 4.98 -4.79
N VAL A 33 4.43 5.55 -4.36
CA VAL A 33 3.40 4.85 -3.56
C VAL A 33 2.83 3.65 -4.33
N GLY A 34 2.47 3.83 -5.60
CA GLY A 34 1.95 2.73 -6.43
C GLY A 34 2.96 1.60 -6.60
N LYS A 35 4.24 1.92 -6.80
CA LYS A 35 5.32 0.93 -6.89
C LYS A 35 5.52 0.17 -5.58
N LEU A 36 5.46 0.85 -4.43
CA LEU A 36 5.51 0.19 -3.12
C LEU A 36 4.35 -0.80 -2.96
N ALA A 37 3.12 -0.36 -3.21
CA ALA A 37 1.93 -1.20 -3.10
C ALA A 37 1.99 -2.42 -4.04
N ASN A 38 2.48 -2.23 -5.27
CA ASN A 38 2.66 -3.31 -6.23
C ASN A 38 3.75 -4.30 -5.77
N MET A 39 4.86 -3.81 -5.21
CA MET A 39 5.97 -4.65 -4.73
C MET A 39 5.56 -5.48 -3.51
N ILE A 40 4.85 -4.88 -2.54
CA ILE A 40 4.35 -5.60 -1.35
C ILE A 40 3.34 -6.67 -1.79
N SER A 41 2.35 -6.31 -2.60
CA SER A 41 1.33 -7.24 -3.10
C SER A 41 1.95 -8.38 -3.90
N GLY A 42 2.90 -8.08 -4.79
CA GLY A 42 3.62 -9.07 -5.58
C GLY A 42 4.43 -10.03 -4.73
N ARG A 43 5.17 -9.51 -3.74
CA ARG A 43 5.94 -10.36 -2.83
C ARG A 43 5.02 -11.24 -1.98
N ALA A 44 3.89 -10.71 -1.52
CA ALA A 44 2.91 -11.48 -0.77
C ALA A 44 2.34 -12.63 -1.60
N ALA A 45 1.97 -12.38 -2.85
CA ALA A 45 1.48 -13.42 -3.77
C ALA A 45 2.51 -14.54 -3.97
N THR A 46 3.77 -14.21 -4.26
CA THR A 46 4.85 -15.21 -4.40
C THR A 46 5.03 -16.05 -3.14
N LEU A 47 4.93 -15.45 -1.94
CA LEU A 47 5.06 -16.19 -0.68
C LEU A 47 3.85 -17.08 -0.40
N LEU A 48 2.65 -16.65 -0.79
CA LEU A 48 1.43 -17.46 -0.67
C LEU A 48 1.46 -18.65 -1.63
N GLU A 49 1.88 -18.44 -2.88
CA GLU A 49 2.05 -19.50 -3.86
C GLU A 49 3.06 -20.56 -3.38
N ALA A 50 4.15 -20.14 -2.73
CA ALA A 50 5.13 -21.06 -2.13
C ALA A 50 4.56 -21.91 -0.97
N LEU A 51 3.43 -21.49 -0.41
CA LEU A 51 2.66 -22.22 0.61
C LEU A 51 1.44 -22.93 0.01
N ASP A 52 1.37 -23.06 -1.32
CA ASP A 52 0.28 -23.71 -2.07
C ASP A 52 -1.07 -22.98 -1.99
N TYR A 53 -1.04 -21.67 -1.69
CA TYR A 53 -2.20 -20.79 -1.78
C TYR A 53 -2.17 -19.98 -3.08
N ALA A 54 -3.13 -20.20 -3.97
CA ALA A 54 -3.28 -19.40 -5.18
C ALA A 54 -3.68 -17.96 -4.82
N ALA A 55 -2.93 -16.98 -5.33
CA ALA A 55 -3.17 -15.57 -5.07
C ALA A 55 -2.97 -14.73 -6.34
N ASP A 56 -4.08 -14.22 -6.90
CA ASP A 56 -4.02 -13.26 -8.01
C ASP A 56 -3.90 -11.83 -7.50
N ILE A 57 -3.02 -11.05 -8.12
CA ILE A 57 -2.84 -9.62 -7.83
C ILE A 57 -3.33 -8.77 -9.00
N THR A 58 -4.07 -7.71 -8.68
CA THR A 58 -4.43 -6.68 -9.64
C THR A 58 -3.57 -5.44 -9.43
N PRO A 59 -3.30 -4.64 -10.48
CA PRO A 59 -2.60 -3.37 -10.32
C PRO A 59 -3.30 -2.48 -9.28
N PRO A 60 -2.55 -1.83 -8.38
CA PRO A 60 -3.14 -1.01 -7.34
C PRO A 60 -3.80 0.24 -7.91
N ILE A 61 -4.93 0.64 -7.31
CA ILE A 61 -5.59 1.93 -7.57
C ILE A 61 -5.16 2.90 -6.47
N LEU A 62 -4.70 4.10 -6.87
CA LEU A 62 -4.38 5.17 -5.93
C LEU A 62 -5.59 6.07 -5.71
N ILE A 63 -5.99 6.25 -4.45
CA ILE A 63 -7.08 7.14 -4.05
C ILE A 63 -6.47 8.26 -3.20
N ILE A 64 -6.68 9.52 -3.61
CA ILE A 64 -6.14 10.71 -2.94
C ILE A 64 -7.31 11.58 -2.48
N GLY A 65 -7.40 11.83 -1.19
CA GLY A 65 -8.44 12.69 -0.62
C GLY A 65 -8.46 12.64 0.90
N ARG A 66 -8.89 13.72 1.54
CA ARG A 66 -9.09 13.74 2.99
C ARG A 66 -10.47 13.17 3.33
N GLY A 67 -10.53 12.33 4.36
CA GLY A 67 -11.78 11.75 4.85
C GLY A 67 -12.36 10.64 3.98
N ALA A 68 -11.57 10.05 3.06
CA ALA A 68 -12.00 8.89 2.31
C ALA A 68 -12.29 7.72 3.26
N ARG A 69 -13.47 7.10 3.12
CA ARG A 69 -13.83 5.86 3.79
C ARG A 69 -13.90 4.76 2.74
N ILE A 70 -13.12 3.72 2.92
CA ILE A 70 -13.07 2.57 2.03
C ILE A 70 -13.53 1.36 2.85
N SER A 71 -14.43 0.57 2.26
CA SER A 71 -14.91 -0.69 2.83
C SER A 71 -14.72 -1.80 1.80
N SER A 72 -14.33 -2.98 2.26
CA SER A 72 -14.24 -4.18 1.43
C SER A 72 -15.43 -5.09 1.69
N ALA A 73 -15.77 -5.93 0.72
CA ALA A 73 -16.77 -6.99 0.86
C ALA A 73 -16.18 -8.32 1.39
N ALA A 74 -14.92 -8.30 1.83
CA ALA A 74 -14.26 -9.52 2.28
C ALA A 74 -14.86 -10.03 3.61
N ASP A 75 -14.93 -11.35 3.76
CA ASP A 75 -15.53 -11.98 4.95
C ASP A 75 -14.74 -11.65 6.22
N ARG A 76 -13.41 -11.65 6.09
CA ARG A 76 -12.49 -11.44 7.22
C ARG A 76 -11.39 -10.47 6.84
N HIS A 77 -10.98 -9.70 7.82
CA HIS A 77 -9.91 -8.72 7.68
C HIS A 77 -8.75 -9.02 8.61
N LYS A 78 -7.53 -8.84 8.10
CA LYS A 78 -6.29 -8.84 8.87
C LYS A 78 -5.58 -7.52 8.66
N TYR A 79 -5.19 -6.89 9.77
CA TYR A 79 -4.49 -5.62 9.78
C TYR A 79 -3.03 -5.82 10.15
N ALA A 80 -2.16 -5.14 9.42
CA ALA A 80 -0.75 -4.98 9.76
C ALA A 80 -0.37 -3.51 9.67
N GLU A 81 0.58 -3.10 10.49
CA GLU A 81 1.11 -1.73 10.51
C GLU A 81 2.61 -1.78 10.27
N ILE A 82 3.10 -0.84 9.47
CA ILE A 82 4.53 -0.60 9.30
C ILE A 82 4.83 0.76 9.94
N ASP A 83 5.60 0.73 11.01
CA ASP A 83 6.07 1.95 11.67
C ASP A 83 6.94 2.77 10.72
N THR A 84 6.69 4.07 10.70
CA THR A 84 7.53 5.04 10.01
C THR A 84 7.86 6.21 10.93
N PRO A 85 8.89 7.02 10.63
CA PRO A 85 9.18 8.22 11.41
C PRO A 85 8.05 9.27 11.43
N HIS A 86 7.09 9.19 10.51
CA HIS A 86 5.88 10.02 10.51
C HIS A 86 4.68 9.21 11.03
N ASP A 87 3.72 8.90 10.16
CA ASP A 87 2.56 8.08 10.50
C ASP A 87 2.74 6.66 9.95
N PRO A 88 2.18 5.64 10.61
CA PRO A 88 2.31 4.26 10.15
C PRO A 88 1.67 4.06 8.78
N ILE A 89 2.20 3.11 8.01
CA ILE A 89 1.52 2.57 6.84
C ILE A 89 0.61 1.44 7.32
N LEU A 90 -0.68 1.60 7.14
CA LEU A 90 -1.69 0.61 7.46
C LEU A 90 -1.89 -0.32 6.26
N ILE A 91 -1.89 -1.63 6.51
CA ILE A 91 -2.17 -2.64 5.51
C ILE A 91 -3.40 -3.41 5.97
N ASP A 92 -4.45 -3.38 5.15
CA ASP A 92 -5.66 -4.15 5.35
C ASP A 92 -5.77 -5.27 4.30
N ILE A 93 -5.83 -6.50 4.79
CA ILE A 93 -5.90 -7.72 4.00
C ILE A 93 -7.27 -8.35 4.20
N GLY A 94 -8.12 -8.24 3.19
CA GLY A 94 -9.36 -9.01 3.09
C GLY A 94 -9.07 -10.46 2.68
N ILE A 95 -9.71 -11.40 3.37
CA ILE A 95 -9.64 -12.84 3.14
C ILE A 95 -11.07 -13.34 2.98
N ASN A 96 -11.30 -14.09 1.90
CA ASN A 96 -12.55 -14.80 1.64
C ASN A 96 -12.30 -16.29 1.86
N ASP A 97 -13.29 -16.99 2.39
CA ASP A 97 -13.23 -18.45 2.57
C ASP A 97 -13.55 -19.21 1.26
#